data_AF-A0AAV8Z0I3-F1
#
_entry.id   AF-A0AAV8Z0I3-F1
#
_cell.length_a   1.000
_cell.length_b   1.000
_cell.length_c   1.000
_cell.angle_alpha   90.00
_cell.angle_beta   90.00
_cell.angle_gamma   90.00
#
_symmetry.space_group_name_H-M   'P 1'
#
loop_
_entity.id
_entity.type
_entity.pdbx_description
1 polymer ?
#
loop_
_entity_poly.entity_id
_entity_poly.type
_entity_poly.pdbx_seq_one_letter_code
_entity_poly.pdbx_strand_id
1 'polypeptide(L)'
;MEFGVQAIFGPSDPILGAHIQSICEALDVPHLETRIDFEPLSKELSINLHPSQEHMNRAFKDLMTFLNWTKVAIIYEEDYVRNSTSLLNDILRKAVESDMKRWKSDYAKSEDYGR
;
A
#
# COMPACT_ATOMS: atom_id res chain seq x y z
N MET A 1 23.88 37.43 2.93
CA MET A 1 22.71 36.77 2.32
C MET A 1 22.24 35.75 3.32
N GLU A 2 21.02 35.88 3.83
CA GLU A 2 20.39 34.82 4.60
C GLU A 2 19.76 33.84 3.61
N PHE A 3 20.09 32.56 3.73
CA PHE A 3 19.50 31.51 2.92
C PHE A 3 18.22 31.03 3.64
N GLY A 4 17.07 31.22 3.00
CA GLY A 4 15.81 30.64 3.46
C GLY A 4 15.67 29.16 3.06
N VAL A 5 14.56 28.53 3.42
CA VAL A 5 14.18 27.19 2.94
C VAL A 5 13.36 27.35 1.67
N GLN A 6 13.69 26.62 0.60
CA GLN A 6 12.94 26.64 -0.67
C GLN A 6 11.98 25.47 -0.84
N ALA A 7 12.23 24.36 -0.14
CA ALA A 7 11.38 23.17 -0.16
C ALA A 7 11.76 22.23 1.00
N ILE A 8 10.83 21.36 1.38
CA ILE A 8 11.03 20.32 2.40
C ILE A 8 10.81 18.94 1.77
N PHE A 9 11.69 17.99 2.09
CA PHE A 9 11.60 16.59 1.65
C PHE A 9 11.32 15.68 2.84
N GLY A 10 10.38 14.74 2.67
CA GLY A 10 9.91 13.88 3.75
C GLY A 10 8.96 14.62 4.70
N PRO A 11 8.61 14.05 5.86
CA PRO A 11 9.23 12.89 6.47
C PRO A 11 8.72 11.57 5.86
N SER A 12 9.47 10.49 6.08
CA SER A 12 9.02 9.14 5.72
C SER A 12 7.94 8.61 6.68
N ASP A 13 7.88 9.15 7.90
CA ASP A 13 6.90 8.80 8.91
C ASP A 13 5.52 9.41 8.54
N PRO A 14 4.47 8.59 8.37
CA PRO A 14 3.15 9.06 7.95
C PRO A 14 2.44 9.90 9.01
N ILE A 15 2.68 9.63 10.31
CA ILE A 15 2.07 10.37 11.43
C ILE A 15 2.66 11.79 11.45
N LEU A 16 3.98 11.90 11.32
CA LEU A 16 4.65 13.19 11.24
C LEU A 16 4.37 13.92 9.92
N GLY A 17 4.09 13.18 8.85
CA GLY A 17 3.80 13.72 7.52
C GLY A 17 2.70 14.77 7.52
N ALA A 18 1.58 14.49 8.20
CA ALA A 18 0.46 15.43 8.31
C ALA A 18 0.84 16.73 9.03
N HIS A 19 1.67 16.64 10.07
CA HIS A 19 2.15 17.83 10.80
C HIS A 19 3.09 18.68 9.94
N ILE A 20 4.03 18.06 9.23
CA ILE A 20 4.96 18.76 8.35
C ILE A 20 4.22 19.39 7.17
N GLN A 21 3.25 18.69 6.58
CA GLN A 21 2.39 19.24 5.54
C GLN A 21 1.67 20.51 6.00
N SER A 22 1.03 20.49 7.17
CA SER A 22 0.31 21.65 7.71
C SER A 22 1.22 22.86 7.93
N ILE A 23 2.47 22.64 8.38
CA ILE A 23 3.47 23.71 8.53
C ILE A 23 3.88 24.26 7.15
N CYS A 24 4.10 23.39 6.18
CA CYS A 24 4.50 23.76 4.82
C CYS A 24 3.40 24.60 4.13
N GLU A 25 2.14 24.18 4.26
CA GLU A 25 0.98 24.93 3.78
C GLU A 25 0.88 26.30 4.46
N ALA A 26 1.09 26.38 5.79
CA ALA A 26 1.02 27.65 6.53
C ALA A 26 2.16 28.62 6.21
N LEU A 27 3.30 28.13 5.70
CA LEU A 27 4.49 28.93 5.41
C LEU A 27 4.74 29.11 3.90
N ASP A 28 3.82 28.65 3.04
CA ASP A 28 3.98 28.64 1.59
C ASP A 28 5.29 27.95 1.13
N VAL A 29 5.71 26.89 1.83
CA VAL A 29 6.91 26.11 1.52
C VAL A 29 6.51 24.85 0.76
N PRO A 30 7.03 24.62 -0.46
CA PRO A 30 6.80 23.37 -1.19
C PRO A 30 7.26 22.13 -0.41
N HIS A 31 6.43 21.09 -0.41
CA HIS A 31 6.66 19.83 0.30
C HIS A 31 6.72 18.65 -0.67
N LEU A 32 7.71 17.77 -0.52
CA LEU A 32 7.87 16.57 -1.33
C LEU A 32 7.93 15.32 -0.46
N GLU A 33 7.08 14.36 -0.76
CA GLU A 33 7.00 13.08 -0.06
C GLU A 33 7.44 11.93 -0.96
N THR A 34 7.96 10.84 -0.38
CA THR A 34 8.35 9.61 -1.11
C THR A 34 7.86 8.36 -0.38
N ARG A 35 6.72 8.47 0.32
CA ARG A 35 6.17 7.42 1.18
C ARG A 35 4.87 6.88 0.62
N ILE A 36 4.50 5.67 1.04
CA ILE A 36 3.17 5.14 0.74
C ILE A 36 2.13 6.06 1.38
N ASP A 37 1.15 6.48 0.59
CA ASP A 37 0.06 7.33 1.05
C ASP A 37 -1.27 6.67 0.72
N PHE A 38 -2.04 6.49 1.78
CA PHE A 38 -3.32 5.78 1.76
C PHE A 38 -4.51 6.72 1.65
N GLU A 39 -4.28 8.01 1.83
CA GLU A 39 -5.29 9.04 1.73
C GLU A 39 -5.06 9.80 0.42
N PRO A 40 -5.87 9.55 -0.62
CA PRO A 40 -5.73 10.23 -1.91
C PRO A 40 -6.24 11.68 -1.89
N LEU A 41 -6.34 12.29 -0.70
CA LEU A 41 -6.76 13.68 -0.57
C LEU A 41 -5.72 14.55 -1.26
N SER A 42 -6.20 15.49 -2.10
CA SER A 42 -5.33 16.50 -2.70
C SER A 42 -4.72 17.35 -1.59
N LYS A 43 -3.40 17.33 -1.49
CA LYS A 43 -2.62 18.15 -0.55
C LYS A 43 -2.13 19.40 -1.26
N GLU A 44 -2.41 20.57 -0.71
CA GLU A 44 -1.94 21.81 -1.31
C GLU A 44 -0.45 21.98 -1.02
N LEU A 45 0.32 22.46 -2.00
CA LEU A 45 1.79 22.60 -1.90
C LEU A 45 2.57 21.32 -1.56
N SER A 46 1.96 20.13 -1.63
CA SER A 46 2.63 18.85 -1.37
C SER A 46 2.50 17.89 -2.55
N ILE A 47 3.62 17.28 -2.95
CA ILE A 47 3.68 16.29 -4.02
C ILE A 47 4.30 15.01 -3.48
N ASN A 48 3.57 13.90 -3.57
CA ASN A 48 4.11 12.58 -3.28
C ASN A 48 4.63 11.90 -4.55
N LEU A 49 5.92 11.56 -4.56
CA LEU A 49 6.60 10.89 -5.67
C LEU A 49 6.56 9.36 -5.54
N HIS A 50 5.96 8.84 -4.48
CA HIS A 50 5.73 7.40 -4.36
C HIS A 50 4.78 6.94 -5.47
N PRO A 51 5.12 5.86 -6.21
CA PRO A 51 4.25 5.35 -7.26
C PRO A 51 2.86 5.01 -6.74
N SER A 52 1.83 5.25 -7.55
CA SER A 52 0.48 4.83 -7.16
C SER A 52 0.41 3.32 -6.95
N GLN A 53 -0.48 2.88 -6.07
CA GLN A 53 -0.68 1.47 -5.76
C GLN A 53 -0.93 0.64 -7.04
N GLU A 54 -1.66 1.19 -8.00
CA GLU A 54 -1.92 0.55 -9.29
C GLU A 54 -0.64 0.21 -10.08
N HIS A 55 0.32 1.15 -10.12
CA HIS A 55 1.61 0.92 -10.79
C HIS A 55 2.44 -0.13 -10.06
N MET A 56 2.45 -0.09 -8.72
CA MET A 56 3.10 -1.13 -7.91
C MET A 56 2.50 -2.51 -8.19
N ASN A 57 1.17 -2.62 -8.22
CA ASN A 57 0.47 -3.89 -8.47
C ASN A 57 0.82 -4.48 -9.84
N ARG A 58 0.88 -3.63 -10.88
CA ARG A 58 1.31 -4.06 -12.22
C ARG A 58 2.74 -4.57 -12.20
N ALA A 59 3.67 -3.82 -11.61
CA ALA A 59 5.07 -4.22 -11.54
C ALA A 59 5.25 -5.59 -10.84
N PHE A 60 4.52 -5.83 -9.75
CA PHE A 60 4.53 -7.14 -9.09
C PHE A 60 3.95 -8.25 -9.98
N LYS A 61 2.85 -8.01 -10.69
CA LYS A 61 2.26 -8.98 -11.64
C LYS A 61 3.21 -9.33 -12.78
N ASP A 62 3.89 -8.32 -13.32
CA ASP A 62 4.86 -8.49 -14.40
C ASP A 62 6.05 -9.32 -13.92
N LEU A 63 6.57 -9.05 -12.71
CA LEU A 63 7.64 -9.84 -12.10
C LEU A 63 7.24 -11.30 -11.88
N MET A 64 6.05 -11.54 -11.32
CA MET A 64 5.54 -12.91 -11.09
C MET A 64 5.42 -13.69 -12.40
N THR A 65 4.97 -13.03 -13.47
CA THR A 65 4.81 -13.63 -14.78
C THR A 65 6.16 -13.91 -15.44
N PHE A 66 7.08 -12.95 -15.40
CA PHE A 66 8.43 -13.07 -15.94
C PHE A 66 9.21 -14.23 -15.31
N LEU A 67 9.03 -14.45 -14.01
CA LEU A 67 9.69 -15.52 -13.26
C LEU A 67 8.89 -16.83 -13.19
N ASN A 68 7.73 -16.91 -13.87
CA ASN A 68 6.83 -18.06 -13.84
C ASN A 68 6.45 -18.52 -12.42
N TRP A 69 6.22 -17.58 -11.50
CA TRP A 69 5.79 -17.92 -10.14
C TRP A 69 4.36 -18.49 -10.15
N THR A 70 4.22 -19.72 -9.64
CA THR A 70 2.91 -20.42 -9.56
C THR A 70 2.32 -20.43 -8.15
N LYS A 71 3.13 -20.10 -7.14
CA LYS A 71 2.74 -20.00 -5.73
C LYS A 71 3.40 -18.78 -5.13
N VAL A 72 2.63 -17.99 -4.40
CA VAL A 72 3.10 -16.78 -3.71
C VAL A 72 2.45 -16.71 -2.33
N ALA A 73 3.20 -16.19 -1.36
CA ALA A 73 2.67 -15.85 -0.04
C ALA A 73 2.66 -14.33 0.08
N ILE A 74 1.57 -13.78 0.61
CA ILE A 74 1.45 -12.35 0.86
C ILE A 74 1.50 -12.14 2.36
N ILE A 75 2.47 -11.34 2.80
CA ILE A 75 2.61 -10.89 4.18
C ILE A 75 2.24 -9.41 4.17
N TYR A 76 1.33 -9.02 5.05
CA TYR A 76 0.84 -7.66 5.16
C TYR A 76 0.76 -7.24 6.62
N GLU A 77 0.81 -5.94 6.85
CA GLU A 77 0.53 -5.32 8.15
C GLU A 77 -0.95 -4.90 8.19
N GLU A 78 -1.60 -5.08 9.33
CA GLU A 78 -3.06 -4.94 9.46
C GLU A 78 -3.55 -3.51 9.12
N ASP A 79 -2.77 -2.50 9.51
CA ASP A 79 -3.06 -1.09 9.23
C ASP A 79 -2.94 -0.75 7.75
N TYR A 80 -2.09 -1.45 7.02
CA TYR A 80 -1.98 -1.30 5.56
C TYR A 80 -3.22 -1.86 4.87
N VAL A 81 -3.82 -2.93 5.37
CA VAL A 81 -4.96 -3.62 4.71
C VAL A 81 -6.26 -2.83 4.77
N ARG A 82 -6.52 -2.07 5.85
CA ARG A 82 -7.72 -1.22 5.92
C ARG A 82 -7.76 -0.20 4.79
N ASN A 83 -6.59 0.30 4.38
CA ASN A 83 -6.51 1.38 3.39
C ASN A 83 -5.96 0.94 2.00
N SER A 84 -5.31 -0.23 1.90
CA SER A 84 -4.78 -0.82 0.65
C SER A 84 -5.79 -1.76 -0.04
N THR A 85 -7.09 -1.50 0.12
CA THR A 85 -8.16 -2.40 -0.34
C THR A 85 -8.08 -2.75 -1.82
N SER A 86 -7.43 -1.95 -2.67
CA SER A 86 -7.30 -2.23 -4.12
C SER A 86 -6.26 -3.31 -4.46
N LEU A 87 -5.05 -3.27 -3.90
CA LEU A 87 -4.01 -4.29 -4.14
C LEU A 87 -4.42 -5.65 -3.57
N LEU A 88 -4.93 -5.62 -2.34
CA LEU A 88 -5.38 -6.82 -1.67
C LEU A 88 -6.55 -7.45 -2.43
N ASN A 89 -7.54 -6.68 -2.86
CA ASN A 89 -8.63 -7.21 -3.67
C ASN A 89 -8.15 -7.68 -5.06
N ASP A 90 -7.19 -7.00 -5.70
CA ASP A 90 -6.73 -7.39 -7.04
C ASP A 90 -5.93 -8.70 -7.06
N ILE A 91 -5.09 -8.94 -6.04
CA ILE A 91 -4.28 -10.16 -5.96
C ILE A 91 -4.99 -11.25 -5.14
N LEU A 92 -5.59 -10.92 -4.00
CA LEU A 92 -6.25 -11.91 -3.14
C LEU A 92 -7.61 -12.34 -3.68
N ARG A 93 -8.42 -11.52 -4.35
CA ARG A 93 -9.79 -11.96 -4.72
C ARG A 93 -9.80 -13.19 -5.63
N LYS A 94 -8.78 -13.39 -6.46
CA LYS A 94 -8.66 -14.63 -7.26
C LYS A 94 -7.99 -15.78 -6.50
N ALA A 95 -6.92 -15.50 -5.76
CA ALA A 95 -6.14 -16.52 -5.05
C ALA A 95 -6.79 -16.98 -3.74
N VAL A 96 -7.18 -16.02 -2.88
CA VAL A 96 -7.79 -16.28 -1.57
C VAL A 96 -9.21 -16.81 -1.68
N GLU A 97 -10.04 -16.38 -2.63
CA GLU A 97 -11.37 -17.01 -2.76
C GLU A 97 -11.26 -18.50 -3.10
N SER A 98 -10.31 -18.86 -3.96
CA SER A 98 -10.09 -20.24 -4.38
C SER A 98 -9.47 -21.08 -3.25
N ASP A 99 -8.44 -20.57 -2.60
CA ASP A 99 -7.76 -21.26 -1.49
C ASP A 99 -8.60 -21.28 -0.20
N MET A 100 -9.39 -20.24 0.09
CA MET A 100 -10.33 -20.21 1.21
C MET A 100 -11.49 -21.20 0.99
N LYS A 101 -12.03 -21.29 -0.24
CA LYS A 101 -13.04 -22.30 -0.58
C LYS A 101 -12.47 -23.71 -0.43
N ARG A 102 -11.23 -23.92 -0.89
CA ARG A 102 -10.53 -25.19 -0.77
C ARG A 102 -10.26 -25.56 0.69
N TRP A 103 -9.70 -24.64 1.48
CA TRP A 103 -9.43 -24.85 2.90
C TRP A 103 -10.71 -25.12 3.70
N LYS A 104 -11.80 -24.38 3.44
CA LYS A 104 -13.11 -24.65 4.06
C LYS A 104 -13.67 -26.02 3.67
N SER A 105 -13.45 -26.46 2.42
CA SER A 105 -13.84 -27.81 1.98
C SER A 105 -13.01 -28.91 2.63
N ASP A 106 -11.70 -28.70 2.80
CA ASP A 106 -10.80 -29.68 3.40
C ASP A 106 -11.02 -29.78 4.92
N TYR A 107 -11.29 -28.65 5.58
CA TYR A 107 -11.66 -28.60 7.00
C TYR A 107 -12.99 -29.33 7.25
N ALA A 108 -14.03 -29.06 6.45
CA ALA A 108 -15.33 -29.74 6.57
C ALA A 108 -15.21 -31.26 6.38
N LYS A 109 -14.38 -31.72 5.44
CA LYS A 109 -14.09 -33.16 5.25
C LYS A 109 -13.35 -33.77 6.44
N SER A 110 -12.49 -33.00 7.11
CA SER A 110 -11.74 -33.50 8.27
C SER A 110 -12.62 -33.70 9.51
N GLU A 111 -13.70 -32.94 9.67
CA GLU A 111 -14.67 -33.14 10.76
C GLU A 111 -15.58 -34.36 10.52
N ASP A 112 -15.89 -34.69 9.26
CA ASP A 112 -16.72 -35.85 8.92
C ASP A 112 -15.98 -37.21 9.07
N TYR A 113 -14.65 -37.22 8.97
CA TYR A 113 -13.84 -38.43 9.21
C TYR A 113 -13.59 -38.74 10.70
N GLY A 114 -13.95 -37.80 11.59
CA GLY A 114 -13.76 -37.92 13.04
C GLY A 114 -14.97 -38.42 13.83
N ARG A 115 -16.03 -38.90 13.17
CA ARG A 115 -17.21 -39.53 13.79
C ARG A 115 -17.38 -40.98 13.37
#